data_AF-A0A933FSM1-F1
#
_entry.id   AF-A0A933FSM1-F1
#
_cell.length_a   1.000
_cell.length_b   1.000
_cell.length_c   1.000
_cell.angle_alpha   90.00
_cell.angle_beta   90.00
_cell.angle_gamma   90.00
#
_symmetry.space_group_name_H-M   'P 1'
#
loop_
_entity.id
_entity.type
_entity.pdbx_description
1 polymer ?
#
loop_
_entity_poly.entity_id
_entity_poly.type
_entity_poly.pdbx_seq_one_letter_code
_entity_poly.pdbx_strand_id
1 'polypeptide(L)'
;MGHENEGMDASMYDAENRLFVGMKISAKLQREMDNCARGTERYFKEDRPESLQIVTLGEEKLIGRFLQDGFPVNEIDNVSRNIRSVVTLITQGHRIAEDSIRIYSHSMLRVGSPGSAITGERRYT
;
A
#
# COMPACT_ATOMS: atom_id res chain seq x y z
N MET A 1 -35.02 -39.17 -2.19
CA MET A 1 -34.54 -38.74 -0.86
C MET A 1 -33.06 -38.50 -1.01
N GLY A 2 -32.47 -37.32 -0.87
CA GLY A 2 -32.91 -35.96 -0.61
C GLY A 2 -31.70 -35.06 -0.98
N HIS A 3 -31.98 -33.82 -1.38
CA HIS A 3 -30.97 -32.78 -1.61
C HIS A 3 -30.38 -32.28 -0.29
N GLU A 4 -29.07 -32.05 -0.24
CA GLU A 4 -28.37 -31.12 0.66
C GLU A 4 -26.88 -31.08 0.24
N ASN A 5 -26.47 -30.25 -0.72
CA ASN A 5 -26.05 -28.85 -0.61
C ASN A 5 -25.23 -28.44 0.63
N GLU A 6 -24.09 -27.84 0.31
CA GLU A 6 -23.44 -26.70 0.96
C GLU A 6 -22.55 -26.95 2.20
N GLY A 7 -21.25 -26.96 1.91
CA GLY A 7 -20.20 -26.46 2.78
C GLY A 7 -19.14 -25.80 1.90
N MET A 8 -19.48 -24.66 1.29
CA MET A 8 -18.48 -23.71 0.81
C MET A 8 -17.58 -23.40 2.00
N ASP A 9 -16.40 -24.02 2.05
CA ASP A 9 -15.31 -23.49 2.84
C ASP A 9 -14.91 -22.20 2.14
N ALA A 10 -15.59 -21.13 2.57
CA ALA A 10 -15.21 -19.77 2.29
C ALA A 10 -13.80 -19.63 2.85
N SER A 11 -12.81 -19.98 2.03
CA SER A 11 -11.40 -19.70 2.26
C SER A 11 -11.36 -18.28 2.73
N MET A 12 -11.10 -18.11 4.02
CA MET A 12 -11.17 -16.84 4.72
C MET A 12 -10.09 -15.98 4.08
N TYR A 13 -10.48 -15.24 3.03
CA TYR A 13 -9.70 -14.16 2.48
C TYR A 13 -9.71 -13.12 3.58
N ASP A 14 -8.74 -13.22 4.47
CA ASP A 14 -8.34 -12.10 5.31
C ASP A 14 -7.71 -11.09 4.36
N ALA A 15 -8.58 -10.41 3.61
CA ALA A 15 -8.22 -9.29 2.79
C ALA A 15 -7.83 -8.22 3.79
N GLU A 16 -6.53 -8.10 4.04
CA GLU A 16 -5.95 -6.92 4.68
C GLU A 16 -6.26 -5.74 3.77
N ASN A 17 -7.46 -5.18 3.93
CA ASN A 17 -7.96 -4.04 3.19
C ASN A 17 -7.32 -2.80 3.80
N ARG A 18 -6.09 -2.53 3.41
CA ARG A 18 -5.35 -1.37 3.89
C ARG A 18 -5.73 -0.16 3.06
N LEU A 19 -6.05 0.94 3.73
CA LEU A 19 -6.27 2.21 3.05
C LEU A 19 -4.92 2.83 2.68
N PHE A 20 -4.84 3.35 1.46
CA PHE A 20 -3.67 4.05 0.95
C PHE A 20 -4.06 5.48 0.58
N VAL A 21 -3.41 6.46 1.15
CA VAL A 21 -3.60 7.87 0.81
C VAL A 21 -2.44 8.30 -0.07
N GLY A 22 -2.73 8.80 -1.27
CA GLY A 22 -1.67 9.15 -2.20
C GLY A 22 -2.19 9.75 -3.49
N MET A 23 -1.31 9.83 -4.49
CA MET A 23 -1.64 10.35 -5.82
C MET A 23 -1.07 9.49 -6.92
N LYS A 24 -1.69 9.56 -8.09
CA LYS A 24 -1.18 8.90 -9.30
C LYS A 24 0.14 9.53 -9.73
N ILE A 25 1.11 8.69 -10.04
CA ILE A 25 2.36 9.11 -10.65
C ILE A 25 2.10 9.30 -12.15
N SER A 26 1.99 10.56 -12.57
CA SER A 26 1.93 10.89 -14.00
C SER A 26 3.30 10.68 -14.67
N ALA A 27 3.32 10.54 -15.99
CA ALA A 27 4.58 10.47 -16.74
C ALA A 27 5.46 11.73 -16.59
N LYS A 28 4.86 12.88 -16.27
CA LYS A 28 5.61 14.09 -15.91
C LYS A 28 6.25 13.92 -14.53
N LEU A 29 5.46 13.52 -13.53
CA LEU A 29 5.95 13.30 -12.17
C LEU A 29 7.05 12.24 -12.12
N GLN A 30 6.89 11.14 -12.84
CA GLN A 30 7.90 10.08 -12.95
C GLN A 30 9.22 10.63 -13.48
N ARG A 31 9.20 11.42 -14.56
CA ARG A 31 10.42 12.04 -15.10
C ARG A 31 11.10 12.97 -14.10
N GLU A 32 10.34 13.78 -13.38
CA GLU A 32 10.90 14.65 -12.33
C GLU A 32 11.53 13.84 -11.18
N MET A 33 10.90 12.71 -10.81
CA MET A 33 11.43 11.79 -9.81
C MET A 33 12.70 11.08 -10.31
N ASP A 34 12.75 10.65 -11.57
CA ASP A 34 13.91 10.01 -12.20
C ASP A 34 15.09 10.97 -12.35
N ASN A 35 14.80 12.26 -12.56
CA ASN A 35 15.78 13.34 -12.63
C ASN A 35 16.25 13.82 -11.24
N CYS A 36 15.69 13.29 -10.16
CA CYS A 36 16.04 13.73 -8.81
C CYS A 36 17.44 13.24 -8.41
N ALA A 37 18.18 14.08 -7.69
CA ALA A 37 19.56 13.80 -7.29
C ALA A 37 19.65 12.56 -6.37
N ARG A 38 20.70 11.75 -6.56
CA ARG A 38 21.04 10.59 -5.71
C ARG A 38 21.03 11.02 -4.23
N GLY A 39 20.09 10.48 -3.44
CA GLY A 39 19.90 10.85 -2.02
C GLY A 39 18.46 11.14 -1.58
N THR A 40 17.50 11.21 -2.50
CA THR A 40 16.06 11.29 -2.16
C THR A 40 15.44 9.96 -1.76
N GLU A 41 16.17 8.85 -1.92
CA GLU A 41 15.81 7.50 -1.44
C GLU A 41 15.45 7.47 0.05
N ARG A 42 15.99 8.41 0.85
CA ARG A 42 15.66 8.56 2.27
C ARG A 42 14.19 8.86 2.56
N TYR A 43 13.46 9.45 1.61
CA TYR A 43 12.02 9.73 1.75
C TYR A 43 11.15 8.50 1.46
N PHE A 44 11.74 7.47 0.85
CA PHE A 44 11.10 6.22 0.46
C PHE A 44 11.46 5.04 1.37
N LYS A 45 12.22 5.28 2.45
CA LYS A 45 12.73 4.19 3.31
C LYS A 45 11.59 3.48 4.03
N GLU A 46 11.48 2.18 3.78
CA GLU A 46 10.45 1.25 4.24
C GLU A 46 10.34 1.14 5.79
N ASP A 47 11.40 1.52 6.51
CA ASP A 47 11.52 1.39 7.97
C ASP A 47 10.74 2.46 8.77
N ARG A 48 10.26 3.53 8.11
CA ARG A 48 9.45 4.57 8.78
C ARG A 48 7.99 4.44 8.41
N PRO A 49 7.06 4.36 9.37
CA PRO A 49 5.64 4.33 9.07
C PRO A 49 5.16 5.61 8.36
N GLU A 50 5.96 6.68 8.40
CA GLU A 50 5.74 8.00 7.78
C GLU A 50 6.37 8.17 6.40
N SER A 51 7.12 7.20 5.89
CA SER A 51 7.74 7.32 4.57
C SER A 51 6.71 7.17 3.45
N LEU A 52 7.05 7.77 2.31
CA LEU A 52 6.28 7.56 1.09
C LEU A 52 6.61 6.19 0.50
N GLN A 53 5.57 5.51 0.03
CA GLN A 53 5.67 4.25 -0.68
C GLN A 53 5.13 4.44 -2.10
N ILE A 54 5.76 3.74 -3.03
CA ILE A 54 5.27 3.63 -4.40
C ILE A 54 4.60 2.26 -4.52
N VAL A 55 3.32 2.26 -4.84
CA VAL A 55 2.52 1.04 -5.00
C VAL A 55 1.94 0.98 -6.41
N THR A 56 1.72 -0.23 -6.91
CA THR A 56 1.03 -0.44 -8.18
C THR A 56 -0.37 -0.94 -7.87
N LEU A 57 -1.39 -0.19 -8.29
CA LEU A 57 -2.80 -0.55 -8.16
C LEU A 57 -3.37 -0.76 -9.57
N GLY A 58 -3.51 -2.02 -9.97
CA GLY A 58 -3.85 -2.36 -11.35
C GLY A 58 -2.73 -1.95 -12.31
N GLU A 59 -3.05 -1.08 -13.26
CA GLU A 59 -2.09 -0.51 -14.23
C GLU A 59 -1.49 0.83 -13.76
N GLU A 60 -1.97 1.36 -12.64
CA GLU A 60 -1.60 2.69 -12.17
C GLU A 60 -0.53 2.62 -11.07
N LYS A 61 0.50 3.44 -11.20
CA LYS A 61 1.47 3.65 -10.12
C LYS A 61 1.03 4.82 -9.25
N LEU A 62 1.02 4.59 -7.95
CA LEU A 62 0.63 5.57 -6.94
C LEU A 62 1.82 5.85 -6.01
N ILE A 63 1.95 7.09 -5.55
CA ILE A 63 2.87 7.50 -4.49
C ILE A 63 2.08 8.04 -3.30
N GLY A 64 2.41 7.59 -2.09
CA GLY A 64 1.59 7.89 -0.92
C GLY A 64 1.98 7.09 0.30
N ARG A 65 1.03 6.89 1.21
CA ARG A 65 1.23 6.26 2.51
C ARG A 65 0.06 5.34 2.85
N PHE A 66 0.36 4.18 3.42
CA PHE A 66 -0.65 3.32 4.02
C PHE A 66 -1.09 3.86 5.38
N LEU A 67 -2.40 3.88 5.61
CA LEU A 67 -2.97 4.16 6.92
C LEU A 67 -3.02 2.88 7.76
N GLN A 68 -2.92 3.05 9.07
CA GLN A 68 -3.18 1.98 10.04
C GLN A 68 -4.67 1.90 10.35
N ASP A 69 -5.13 0.77 10.87
CA ASP A 69 -6.51 0.63 11.30
C ASP A 69 -6.82 1.60 12.44
N GLY A 70 -8.02 2.18 12.41
CA GLY A 70 -8.40 3.22 13.37
C GLY A 70 -7.67 4.55 13.19
N PHE A 71 -7.07 4.81 12.02
CA PHE A 71 -6.40 6.09 11.75
C PHE A 71 -7.37 7.27 11.94
N PRO A 72 -6.97 8.29 12.71
CA PRO A 72 -7.88 9.37 13.08
C PRO A 72 -8.18 10.29 11.89
N VAL A 73 -9.48 10.53 11.65
CA VAL A 73 -9.97 11.28 10.47
C VAL A 73 -9.41 12.70 10.42
N ASN A 74 -9.23 13.36 11.56
CA ASN A 74 -8.68 14.72 11.64
C ASN A 74 -7.19 14.79 11.25
N GLU A 75 -6.46 13.66 11.20
CA GLU A 75 -5.07 13.61 10.74
C GLU A 75 -4.94 13.38 9.23
N ILE A 76 -6.04 13.10 8.51
CA ILE A 76 -6.01 12.85 7.05
C ILE A 76 -5.51 14.09 6.29
N ASP A 77 -5.89 15.29 6.73
CA ASP A 77 -5.42 16.55 6.14
C ASP A 77 -3.92 16.74 6.35
N ASN A 78 -3.42 16.36 7.54
CA ASN A 78 -1.98 16.41 7.86
C ASN A 78 -1.20 15.43 6.97
N VAL A 79 -1.70 14.20 6.80
CA VAL A 79 -1.11 13.20 5.89
C VAL A 79 -1.10 13.71 4.45
N SER A 80 -2.21 14.25 3.97
CA SER A 80 -2.33 14.78 2.60
C SER A 80 -1.34 15.92 2.36
N ARG A 81 -1.21 16.85 3.32
CA ARG A 81 -0.24 17.93 3.27
C ARG A 81 1.20 17.42 3.31
N ASN A 82 1.48 16.42 4.14
CA ASN A 82 2.80 15.82 4.26
C ASN A 82 3.21 15.15 2.95
N ILE A 83 2.35 14.29 2.38
CA ILE A 83 2.58 13.64 1.08
C ILE A 83 2.90 14.70 0.03
N ARG A 84 2.06 15.74 -0.07
CA ARG A 84 2.25 16.83 -1.03
C ARG A 84 3.59 17.54 -0.82
N SER A 85 3.95 17.86 0.42
CA SER A 85 5.20 18.54 0.75
C SER A 85 6.40 17.69 0.36
N VAL A 86 6.40 16.40 0.69
CA VAL A 86 7.50 15.49 0.35
C VAL A 86 7.59 15.29 -1.17
N VAL A 87 6.46 15.08 -1.84
CA VAL A 87 6.41 14.95 -3.32
C VAL A 87 6.93 16.22 -3.99
N THR A 88 6.57 17.39 -3.50
CA THR A 88 7.06 18.68 -4.03
C THR A 88 8.58 18.82 -3.83
N LEU A 89 9.10 18.35 -2.69
CA LEU A 89 10.54 18.38 -2.40
C LEU A 89 11.34 17.46 -3.33
N ILE A 90 10.86 16.23 -3.57
CA ILE A 90 11.53 15.29 -4.48
C ILE A 90 11.39 15.68 -5.96
N THR A 91 10.37 16.47 -6.31
CA THR A 91 10.13 16.92 -7.70
C THR A 91 10.63 18.33 -7.94
N GLN A 92 11.58 18.80 -7.12
CA GLN A 92 12.27 20.08 -7.27
C GLN A 92 11.32 21.29 -7.38
N GLY A 93 10.21 21.26 -6.64
CA GLY A 93 9.23 22.36 -6.62
C GLY A 93 8.09 22.22 -7.61
N HIS A 94 7.85 21.04 -8.18
CA HIS A 94 6.67 20.81 -9.01
C HIS A 94 5.39 21.06 -8.20
N ARG A 95 4.50 21.92 -8.71
CA ARG A 95 3.25 22.26 -8.02
C ARG A 95 2.26 21.11 -8.15
N ILE A 96 1.99 20.46 -7.02
CA ILE A 96 0.99 19.42 -6.89
C ILE A 96 -0.37 20.06 -6.57
N ALA A 97 -1.40 19.72 -7.35
CA ALA A 97 -2.76 20.22 -7.16
C ALA A 97 -3.40 19.67 -5.87
N GLU A 98 -4.29 20.43 -5.24
CA GLU A 98 -4.92 20.05 -3.96
C GLU A 98 -5.84 18.84 -4.05
N ASP A 99 -6.50 18.69 -5.20
CA ASP A 99 -7.42 17.60 -5.53
C ASP A 99 -6.71 16.33 -6.05
N SER A 100 -5.38 16.33 -6.05
CA SER A 100 -4.60 15.22 -6.60
C SER A 100 -4.39 14.07 -5.60
N ILE A 101 -4.52 14.34 -4.30
CA ILE A 101 -4.47 13.32 -3.25
C ILE A 101 -5.83 12.63 -3.14
N ARG A 102 -5.82 11.31 -3.14
CA ARG A 102 -7.01 10.45 -3.06
C ARG A 102 -6.75 9.30 -2.09
N ILE A 103 -7.83 8.76 -1.55
CA ILE A 103 -7.82 7.55 -0.72
C ILE A 103 -8.17 6.36 -1.63
N TYR A 104 -7.36 5.31 -1.55
CA TYR A 104 -7.49 4.07 -2.31
C TYR A 104 -7.65 2.92 -1.33
N SER A 105 -8.45 1.93 -1.70
CA SER A 105 -8.46 0.62 -1.05
C SER A 105 -7.40 -0.25 -1.70
N HIS A 106 -6.43 -0.73 -0.93
CA HIS A 106 -5.50 -1.75 -1.38
C HIS A 106 -5.91 -3.09 -0.78
N SER A 107 -6.60 -3.90 -1.57
CA SER A 107 -6.96 -5.27 -1.20
C SER A 107 -5.82 -6.19 -1.61
N MET A 108 -4.93 -6.54 -0.68
CA MET A 108 -4.03 -7.66 -0.90
C MET A 108 -4.81 -8.95 -0.69
N LEU A 109 -5.10 -9.67 -1.77
CA LEU A 109 -5.54 -11.06 -1.67
C LEU A 109 -4.34 -11.87 -1.18
N ARG A 110 -4.28 -12.16 0.13
CA ARG A 110 -3.37 -13.18 0.64
C ARG A 110 -3.89 -14.52 0.13
N VAL A 111 -3.32 -15.02 -0.96
CA VAL A 111 -3.45 -16.45 -1.28
C VAL A 111 -2.75 -17.17 -0.14
N GLY A 112 -3.52 -17.78 0.76
CA GLY A 112 -2.97 -18.58 1.84
C GLY A 112 -1.99 -19.58 1.26
N SER A 113 -0.72 -19.51 1.68
CA SER A 113 0.26 -20.54 1.34
C SER A 113 -0.29 -21.88 1.81
N PRO A 114 -0.49 -22.87 0.93
CA PRO A 114 -0.89 -24.19 1.38
C PRO A 114 0.28 -24.83 2.15
N GLY A 115 0.08 -25.00 3.46
CA GLY A 115 0.75 -26.01 4.27
C GLY A 115 2.19 -25.75 4.70
N SER A 116 2.40 -24.99 5.78
CA SER A 116 3.40 -25.41 6.77
C SER A 116 2.75 -26.48 7.64
N ALA A 117 2.89 -27.75 7.22
CA ALA A 117 2.59 -28.89 8.06
C ALA A 117 3.51 -28.84 9.28
N ILE A 118 2.93 -28.55 10.45
CA ILE A 118 3.54 -28.77 11.74
C ILE A 118 3.61 -30.28 12.04
N THR A 119 4.81 -30.72 12.40
CA THR A 119 5.12 -31.73 13.43
C THR A 119 4.67 -33.18 13.21
N GLY A 120 5.67 -34.07 13.19
CA GLY A 120 5.48 -35.49 13.45
C GLY A 120 6.79 -36.26 13.45
N GLU A 121 7.57 -36.14 14.53
CA GLU A 121 8.63 -37.10 14.88
C GLU A 121 8.15 -38.54 14.66
N ARG A 122 8.93 -39.34 13.92
CA ARG A 122 9.03 -40.77 14.18
C ARG A 122 10.50 -41.18 14.17
N ARG A 123 11.09 -41.19 15.38
CA ARG A 123 12.16 -42.12 15.71
C ARG A 123 11.54 -43.52 15.72
N TYR A 124 12.06 -44.41 14.88
CA TYR A 124 12.08 -45.83 15.19
C TYR A 124 13.55 -46.23 15.27
N THR A 125 13.91 -46.75 16.43
CA THR A 125 15.07 -47.60 16.67
C THR A 125 14.92 -48.91 15.93
#